data_AF-A0A529Q3J7-F1
#
_entry.id   AF-A0A529Q3J7-F1
#
_cell.length_a   1.000
_cell.length_b   1.000
_cell.length_c   1.000
_cell.angle_alpha   90.00
_cell.angle_beta   90.00
_cell.angle_gamma   90.00
#
_symmetry.space_group_name_H-M   'P 1'
#
loop_
_entity.id
_entity.type
_entity.pdbx_description
1 polymer ?
#
loop_
_entity_poly.entity_id
_entity_poly.type
_entity_poly.pdbx_seq_one_letter_code
_entity_poly.pdbx_strand_id
1 'polypeptide(L)'
;SEEDKDRLARNLRLAEQLGAEITTLPGQNVAQDIVRHATANNFTHIVIGRPTRSRWRELIEGSLTYDLIRNAGDISVHVISGAERDTDTPSTRLKAAPEQKPFQIWPYLISTVYVAGALAVSSILDQFLDVRN
;
A
#
# COMPACT_ATOMS: atom_id res chain seq x y z
N SER A 1 14.61 -12.42 13.99
CA SER A 1 15.64 -13.40 14.36
C SER A 1 16.80 -12.74 15.08
N GLU A 2 17.67 -13.50 15.74
CA GLU A 2 18.92 -12.99 16.33
C GLU A 2 19.77 -12.26 15.28
N GLU A 3 19.83 -12.79 14.07
CA GLU A 3 20.44 -12.17 12.89
C GLU A 3 19.92 -10.75 12.58
N ASP A 4 18.62 -10.49 12.78
CA ASP A 4 18.04 -9.16 12.53
C ASP A 4 18.48 -8.16 13.60
N LYS A 5 18.62 -8.61 14.85
CA LYS A 5 19.10 -7.77 15.95
C LYS A 5 20.57 -7.40 15.73
N ASP A 6 21.38 -8.35 15.30
CA ASP A 6 22.79 -8.12 14.97
C ASP A 6 22.95 -7.18 13.78
N ARG A 7 22.15 -7.36 12.72
CA ARG A 7 22.12 -6.44 11.57
C ARG A 7 21.74 -5.02 12.02
N LEU A 8 20.71 -4.87 12.84
CA LEU A 8 20.29 -3.59 13.38
C LEU A 8 21.41 -2.94 14.20
N ALA A 9 22.03 -3.67 15.13
CA ALA A 9 23.11 -3.16 15.97
C ALA A 9 24.33 -2.69 15.15
N ARG A 10 24.69 -3.43 14.08
CA ARG A 10 25.76 -3.00 13.17
C ARG A 10 25.43 -1.70 12.44
N ASN A 11 24.19 -1.55 11.97
CA ASN A 11 23.76 -0.35 11.25
C ASN A 11 23.71 0.88 12.17
N LEU A 12 23.24 0.73 13.42
CA LEU A 12 23.22 1.83 14.40
C LEU A 12 24.65 2.28 14.73
N ARG A 13 25.57 1.35 14.97
CA ARG A 13 27.00 1.69 15.20
C ARG A 13 27.63 2.42 14.01
N LEU A 14 27.33 1.99 12.79
CA LEU A 14 27.81 2.67 11.59
C LEU A 14 27.24 4.10 11.50
N ALA A 15 25.96 4.28 11.82
CA ALA A 15 25.34 5.60 11.84
C ALA A 15 26.02 6.54 12.86
N GLU A 16 26.30 6.05 14.07
CA GLU A 16 27.05 6.81 15.09
C GLU A 16 28.45 7.20 14.59
N GLN A 17 29.17 6.27 13.92
CA GLN A 17 30.48 6.56 13.33
C GLN A 17 30.44 7.63 12.25
N LEU A 18 29.32 7.76 11.54
CA LEU A 18 29.08 8.81 10.55
C LEU A 18 28.58 10.13 11.20
N GLY A 19 28.46 10.17 12.53
CA GLY A 19 28.05 11.35 13.28
C GLY A 19 26.53 11.46 13.50
N ALA A 20 25.76 10.39 13.30
CA ALA A 20 24.34 10.39 13.63
C ALA A 20 24.12 10.28 15.15
N GLU A 21 23.11 11.01 15.65
CA GLU A 21 22.65 10.90 17.03
C GLU A 21 21.49 9.90 17.13
N ILE A 22 21.60 8.93 18.05
CA ILE A 22 20.59 7.88 18.23
C ILE A 22 19.82 8.14 19.52
N THR A 23 18.52 8.41 19.39
CA THR A 23 17.62 8.60 20.53
C THR A 23 16.49 7.55 20.49
N THR A 24 16.21 6.95 21.65
CA THR A 24 15.06 6.05 21.84
C THR A 24 13.92 6.80 22.51
N LEU A 25 12.77 6.86 21.83
CA LEU A 25 11.57 7.53 22.34
C LEU A 25 10.57 6.49 22.85
N PRO A 26 10.21 6.50 24.16
CA PRO A 26 9.11 5.69 24.65
C PRO A 26 7.77 6.31 24.21
N GLY A 27 6.87 5.50 23.66
CA GLY A 27 5.65 6.01 23.04
C GLY A 27 4.59 4.95 22.80
N GLN A 28 3.31 5.36 22.80
CA GLN A 28 2.20 4.49 22.41
C GLN A 28 1.83 4.69 20.93
N ASN A 29 2.04 5.89 20.38
CA ASN A 29 1.76 6.21 18.98
C ASN A 29 3.05 6.65 18.28
N VAL A 30 3.67 5.71 17.57
CA VAL A 30 4.97 5.89 16.92
C VAL A 30 4.98 7.09 15.98
N ALA A 31 3.96 7.29 15.13
CA ALA A 31 3.91 8.41 14.19
C ALA A 31 3.84 9.76 14.91
N GLN A 32 2.91 9.87 15.87
CA GLN A 32 2.69 11.12 16.61
C GLN A 32 3.89 11.49 17.47
N ASP A 33 4.52 10.51 18.11
CA ASP A 33 5.68 10.72 18.98
C ASP A 33 6.91 11.13 18.16
N ILE A 34 7.12 10.54 16.97
CA ILE A 34 8.16 10.95 16.02
C ILE A 34 7.95 12.39 15.55
N VAL A 35 6.73 12.74 15.10
CA VAL A 35 6.44 14.10 14.64
C VAL A 35 6.62 15.11 15.76
N ARG A 36 6.12 14.82 16.98
CA ARG A 36 6.29 15.71 18.13
C ARG A 36 7.76 15.95 18.46
N HIS A 37 8.58 14.90 18.45
CA HIS A 37 10.01 15.04 18.66
C HIS A 37 10.69 15.82 17.53
N ALA A 38 10.28 15.61 16.29
CA ALA A 38 10.81 16.32 15.14
C ALA A 38 10.47 17.82 15.16
N THR A 39 9.23 18.17 15.53
CA THR A 39 8.81 19.57 15.70
C THR A 39 9.54 20.24 16.87
N ALA A 40 9.69 19.55 18.01
CA ALA A 40 10.40 20.10 19.17
C ALA A 40 11.88 20.42 18.89
N ASN A 41 12.51 19.65 18.00
CA ASN A 41 13.91 19.84 17.58
C ASN A 41 14.05 20.58 16.24
N ASN A 42 12.94 21.09 15.67
CA ASN A 42 12.92 21.81 14.39
C ASN A 42 13.54 21.03 13.21
N PHE A 43 13.27 19.73 13.10
CA PHE A 43 13.69 18.95 11.93
C PHE A 43 12.83 19.26 10.70
N THR A 44 13.48 19.40 9.54
CA THR A 44 12.80 19.72 8.26
C THR A 44 12.46 18.49 7.43
N HIS A 45 13.15 17.38 7.68
CA HIS A 45 13.04 16.16 6.88
C HIS A 45 12.95 14.92 7.76
N ILE A 46 11.95 14.09 7.49
CA ILE A 46 11.81 12.75 8.05
C ILE A 46 12.06 11.76 6.93
N VAL A 47 13.05 10.87 7.10
CA VAL A 47 13.36 9.83 6.13
C VAL A 47 12.98 8.48 6.72
N ILE A 48 12.12 7.74 6.03
CA ILE A 48 11.68 6.40 6.43
C ILE A 48 11.92 5.38 5.33
N GLY A 49 12.36 4.19 5.73
CA GLY A 49 12.43 3.04 4.83
C GLY A 49 11.05 2.42 4.65
N ARG A 50 10.70 2.04 3.41
CA ARG A 50 9.52 1.20 3.16
C ARG A 50 9.75 -0.15 3.88
N PRO A 51 8.83 -0.60 4.74
CA PRO A 51 8.97 -1.90 5.38
C PRO A 51 8.98 -3.00 4.31
N THR A 52 9.94 -3.92 4.38
CA THR A 52 10.02 -5.12 3.53
C THR A 52 8.95 -6.16 3.88
N ARG A 53 8.10 -5.92 4.88
CA ARG A 53 7.13 -6.88 5.43
C ARG A 53 5.75 -6.73 4.78
N SER A 54 5.01 -7.84 4.71
CA SER A 54 3.75 -8.00 3.96
C SER A 54 2.70 -6.91 4.25
N ARG A 55 2.11 -6.34 3.18
CA ARG A 55 1.07 -5.29 3.19
C ARG A 55 -0.16 -5.63 4.04
N TRP A 56 -0.44 -6.91 4.26
CA TRP A 56 -1.54 -7.37 5.11
C TRP A 56 -1.33 -7.05 6.59
N ARG A 57 -0.07 -6.96 7.05
CA ARG A 57 0.24 -6.61 8.44
C ARG A 57 0.15 -5.10 8.69
N GLU A 58 0.48 -4.29 7.68
CA GLU A 58 0.28 -2.83 7.68
C GLU A 58 -1.21 -2.46 7.77
N LEU A 59 -2.10 -3.30 7.23
CA LEU A 59 -3.55 -3.11 7.35
C LEU A 59 -4.08 -3.41 8.77
N ILE A 60 -3.36 -4.21 9.56
CA ILE A 60 -3.75 -4.63 10.93
C ILE A 60 -3.13 -3.70 11.99
N GLU A 61 -1.89 -3.24 11.81
CA GLU A 61 -1.18 -2.34 12.73
C GLU A 61 -1.39 -0.85 12.42
N GLY A 62 -2.08 -0.52 11.33
CA GLY A 62 -2.17 0.85 10.80
C GLY A 62 -0.98 1.18 9.91
N SER A 63 -1.17 2.08 8.94
CA SER A 63 -0.06 2.51 8.07
C SER A 63 0.71 3.62 8.77
N LEU A 64 1.84 3.27 9.41
CA LEU A 64 2.78 4.24 10.00
C LEU A 64 3.15 5.33 8.98
N THR A 65 3.33 4.95 7.72
CA THR A 65 3.60 5.87 6.62
C THR A 65 2.45 6.87 6.44
N TYR A 66 1.21 6.38 6.41
CA TYR A 66 0.02 7.24 6.29
C TYR A 66 -0.11 8.18 7.47
N ASP A 67 0.08 7.67 8.70
CA ASP A 67 -0.04 8.47 9.92
C ASP A 67 1.07 9.52 10.02
N LEU A 68 2.29 9.21 9.58
CA LEU A 68 3.37 10.19 9.48
C LEU A 68 3.01 11.28 8.46
N ILE A 69 2.56 10.94 7.27
CA ILE A 69 2.15 11.92 6.25
C ILE A 69 0.98 12.78 6.75
N ARG A 70 0.01 12.17 7.43
CA ARG A 70 -1.17 12.85 7.98
C ARG A 70 -0.79 13.85 9.07
N ASN A 71 0.20 13.52 9.91
CA ASN A 71 0.58 14.33 11.07
C ASN A 71 1.81 15.23 10.84
N ALA A 72 2.61 15.02 9.79
CA ALA A 72 3.90 15.68 9.59
C ALA A 72 3.82 17.22 9.46
N GLY A 73 2.66 17.78 9.14
CA GLY A 73 2.50 19.23 8.98
C GLY A 73 3.47 19.78 7.93
N ASP A 74 4.37 20.68 8.35
CA ASP A 74 5.36 21.34 7.49
C ASP A 74 6.65 20.51 7.28
N ILE A 75 6.77 19.34 7.90
CA ILE A 75 7.96 18.49 7.81
C ILE A 75 7.87 17.59 6.57
N SER A 76 8.92 17.57 5.75
CA SER A 76 8.91 16.76 4.52
C SER A 76 9.20 15.29 4.83
N VAL A 77 8.25 14.40 4.54
CA VAL A 77 8.41 12.95 4.72
C VAL A 77 8.90 12.29 3.42
N HIS A 78 10.04 11.62 3.49
CA HIS A 78 10.65 10.90 2.38
C HIS A 78 10.61 9.39 2.62
N VAL A 79 9.94 8.65 1.74
CA VAL A 79 9.85 7.19 1.82
C VAL A 79 10.82 6.55 0.83
N ILE A 80 11.91 6.00 1.36
CA ILE A 80 12.91 5.29 0.55
C ILE A 80 12.48 3.83 0.44
N SER A 81 12.26 3.37 -0.78
CA SER A 81 12.03 1.94 -0.99
C SER A 81 13.35 1.20 -0.86
N GLY A 82 13.41 0.23 0.07
CA GLY A 82 14.55 -0.66 0.17
C GLY A 82 14.62 -1.50 -1.10
N ALA A 83 15.42 -1.06 -2.06
CA ALA A 83 15.92 -1.97 -3.07
C ALA A 83 16.98 -2.82 -2.35
N GLU A 84 16.65 -4.08 -2.07
CA GLU A 84 17.69 -5.10 -2.11
C GLU A 84 18.32 -4.91 -3.49
N ARG A 85 19.49 -4.26 -3.56
CA ARG A 85 20.19 -4.05 -4.80
C ARG A 85 20.75 -5.41 -5.20
N ASP A 86 19.92 -6.22 -5.83
CA ASP A 86 20.43 -7.11 -6.86
C ASP A 86 21.11 -6.19 -7.88
N THR A 87 22.42 -6.34 -7.97
CA THR A 87 23.26 -5.78 -9.03
C THR A 87 22.66 -6.12 -10.38
N ASP A 88 21.84 -5.22 -10.92
CA ASP A 88 21.66 -4.94 -12.34
C ASP A 88 20.68 -3.78 -12.50
N THR A 89 21.22 -2.60 -12.84
CA THR A 89 20.39 -1.47 -13.28
C THR A 89 20.33 -1.53 -14.81
N PRO A 90 19.16 -1.33 -15.42
CA PRO A 90 18.89 0.02 -15.89
C PRO A 90 17.54 0.54 -15.40
N SER A 91 17.57 1.79 -14.98
CA SER A 91 16.45 2.69 -14.73
C SER A 91 15.40 2.60 -15.84
N THR A 92 14.39 1.76 -15.64
CA THR A 92 13.21 1.72 -16.52
C THR A 92 12.04 2.32 -15.76
N ARG A 93 11.79 3.59 -16.10
CA ARG A 93 10.48 4.18 -16.34
C ARG A 93 9.44 3.88 -15.27
N LEU A 94 9.11 4.91 -14.49
CA LEU A 94 7.85 5.06 -13.76
C LEU A 94 6.73 4.31 -14.50
N LYS A 95 6.42 3.11 -14.04
CA LYS A 95 5.21 2.40 -14.46
C LYS A 95 4.13 3.11 -13.68
N ALA A 96 3.56 4.16 -14.28
CA ALA A 96 2.33 4.77 -13.81
C ALA A 96 1.40 3.63 -13.41
N ALA A 97 0.91 3.67 -12.17
CA ALA A 97 0.00 2.66 -11.66
C ALA A 97 -1.08 2.43 -12.72
N PRO A 98 -1.40 1.16 -13.07
CA PRO A 98 -2.50 0.93 -14.01
C PRO A 98 -3.72 1.63 -13.42
N GLU A 99 -4.30 2.54 -14.20
CA GLU A 99 -5.59 3.16 -13.86
C GLU A 99 -6.51 2.03 -13.42
N GLN A 100 -7.02 2.14 -12.18
CA GLN A 100 -8.02 1.21 -11.69
C GLN A 100 -9.24 1.40 -12.59
N LYS A 101 -9.39 0.52 -13.59
CA LYS A 101 -10.57 0.50 -14.45
C LYS A 101 -11.78 0.38 -13.50
N PRO A 102 -12.68 1.38 -13.47
CA PRO A 102 -13.83 1.33 -12.59
C PRO A 102 -14.62 0.06 -12.93
N PHE A 103 -15.10 -0.63 -11.90
CA PHE A 103 -15.96 -1.80 -12.04
C PHE A 103 -17.22 -1.39 -12.81
N GLN A 104 -17.22 -1.58 -14.12
CA GLN A 104 -18.33 -1.21 -14.98
C GLN A 104 -19.43 -2.26 -14.80
N ILE A 105 -20.55 -1.85 -14.21
CA ILE A 105 -21.74 -2.67 -13.96
C ILE A 105 -22.62 -2.87 -15.22
N TRP A 106 -22.44 -2.03 -16.24
CA TRP A 106 -23.18 -2.09 -17.50
C TRP A 106 -23.06 -3.42 -18.27
N PRO A 107 -21.88 -4.05 -18.39
CA PRO A 107 -21.73 -5.36 -19.03
C PRO A 107 -22.53 -6.47 -18.33
N TYR A 108 -22.71 -6.40 -17.00
CA TYR A 108 -23.46 -7.39 -16.22
C TYR A 108 -24.98 -7.24 -16.38
N LEU A 109 -25.48 -6.01 -16.53
CA LEU A 109 -26.88 -5.78 -16.86
C LEU A 109 -27.22 -6.29 -18.27
N ILE A 110 -26.34 -6.04 -19.24
CA ILE A 110 -26.54 -6.52 -20.62
C ILE A 110 -26.55 -8.05 -20.67
N SER A 111 -25.66 -8.74 -19.96
CA SER A 111 -25.65 -10.21 -19.94
C SER A 111 -26.91 -10.80 -19.30
N THR A 112 -27.42 -10.16 -18.24
CA THR A 112 -28.66 -10.57 -17.57
C THR A 112 -29.88 -10.41 -18.49
N VAL A 113 -29.96 -9.31 -19.25
CA VAL A 113 -31.03 -9.09 -20.23
C VAL A 113 -30.97 -10.10 -21.38
N TYR A 114 -29.77 -10.47 -21.85
CA TYR A 114 -29.61 -11.50 -22.88
C TYR A 114 -30.12 -12.86 -22.42
N VAL A 115 -29.76 -13.27 -21.19
CA VAL A 115 -30.22 -14.55 -20.62
C VAL A 115 -31.72 -14.55 -20.42
N ALA A 116 -32.29 -13.46 -19.89
CA ALA A 116 -33.74 -13.32 -19.71
C ALA A 116 -34.50 -13.33 -21.05
N GLY A 117 -33.96 -12.66 -22.08
CA GLY A 117 -34.52 -12.64 -23.42
C GLY A 117 -34.50 -14.02 -24.07
N ALA A 118 -33.39 -14.76 -23.97
CA ALA A 118 -33.29 -16.12 -24.48
C ALA A 118 -34.29 -17.07 -23.80
N LEU A 119 -34.45 -16.96 -22.48
CA LEU A 119 -35.44 -17.75 -21.73
C LEU A 119 -36.88 -17.41 -22.13
N ALA A 120 -37.20 -16.12 -22.34
CA ALA A 120 -38.52 -15.70 -22.77
C ALA A 120 -38.86 -16.21 -24.18
N VAL A 121 -37.90 -16.13 -25.11
CA VAL A 121 -38.07 -16.67 -26.48
C VAL A 121 -38.26 -18.19 -26.44
N SER A 122 -37.48 -18.91 -25.62
CA SER A 122 -37.65 -20.35 -25.42
C SER A 122 -39.04 -20.68 -24.90
N SER A 123 -39.50 -19.98 -23.87
CA SER A 123 -40.81 -20.22 -23.26
C SER A 123 -41.98 -19.95 -24.21
N ILE A 124 -41.85 -18.95 -25.09
CA ILE A 124 -42.88 -18.64 -26.10
C ILE A 124 -42.90 -19.70 -27.21
N LEU A 125 -41.73 -20.22 -27.58
CA LEU A 125 -41.64 -21.27 -28.60
C LEU A 125 -42.28 -22.58 -28.10
N ASP A 126 -42.05 -22.94 -26.85
CA ASP A 126 -42.69 -24.11 -26.22
C ASP A 126 -44.22 -23.92 -26.15
N GLN A 127 -44.70 -22.73 -25.80
CA GLN A 127 -46.13 -22.44 -25.74
C GLN A 127 -46.82 -22.47 -27.13
N PHE A 128 -46.10 -22.16 -28.21
CA PHE A 128 -46.64 -22.22 -29.57
C PHE A 128 -46.55 -23.61 -30.21
N LEU A 129 -45.61 -24.45 -29.78
CA LEU A 129 -45.43 -25.81 -30.30
C LEU A 129 -46.24 -26.88 -29.55
N ASP A 130 -46.60 -26.64 -28.29
CA ASP A 130 -47.37 -27.60 -27.46
C ASP A 130 -48.91 -27.40 -27.54
N VAL A 131 -49.39 -26.43 -28.33
CA VAL A 131 -50.85 -26.21 -28.59
C VAL A 131 -51.21 -26.64 -30.01
N ARG A 132 -50.89 -27.89 -30.36
CA ARG A 132 -51.52 -28.56 -31.51
C ARG A 132 -51.48 -30.08 -31.36
N ASN A 133 -52.14 -30.57 -30.31
CA ASN A 133 -52.70 -31.91 -30.29
C ASN A 133 -54.22 -31.85 -30.07
#